data_AF-A0A2N1MA06-F1
#
_entry.id   AF-A0A2N1MA06-F1
#
_cell.length_a   1.000
_cell.length_b   1.000
_cell.length_c   1.000
_cell.angle_alpha   90.00
_cell.angle_beta   90.00
_cell.angle_gamma   90.00
#
_symmetry.space_group_name_H-M   'P 1'
#
loop_
_entity.id
_entity.type
_entity.pdbx_description
1 polymer ?
#
loop_
_entity_poly.entity_id
_entity_poly.type
_entity_poly.pdbx_seq_one_letter_code
_entity_poly.pdbx_strand_id
1 'polypeptide(L)'
;MYWVEFTAIFDQRRKKEKRSTLQMYNIISAEIGLSPGTLASFYRHQRIPSKTTMDKIIKWIEKEGKRVVSFASNSSSSINNEINN
;
A
#
# COMPACT_ATOMS: atom_id res chain seq x y z
N MET A 1 10.41 -5.03 9.07
CA MET A 1 11.25 -4.42 8.00
C MET A 1 10.31 -3.73 7.02
N TYR A 2 10.39 -2.41 6.82
CA TYR A 2 9.40 -1.62 6.06
C TYR A 2 9.17 -2.07 4.61
N TRP A 3 10.11 -2.83 4.03
CA TRP A 3 9.94 -3.38 2.69
C TRP A 3 8.79 -4.40 2.59
N VAL A 4 8.61 -5.27 3.60
CA VAL A 4 7.55 -6.28 3.60
C VAL A 4 6.17 -5.63 3.69
N GLU A 5 6.03 -4.65 4.58
CA GLU A 5 4.79 -3.87 4.71
C GLU A 5 4.49 -3.05 3.45
N PHE A 6 5.51 -2.40 2.88
CA PHE A 6 5.38 -1.67 1.63
C PHE A 6 4.85 -2.55 0.51
N THR A 7 5.50 -3.71 0.28
CA THR A 7 5.14 -4.62 -0.81
C THR A 7 3.75 -5.22 -0.62
N ALA A 8 3.36 -5.57 0.60
CA ALA A 8 2.01 -6.06 0.90
C ALA A 8 0.93 -5.03 0.60
N ILE A 9 1.09 -3.80 1.09
CA ILE A 9 0.13 -2.70 0.87
C ILE A 9 0.09 -2.30 -0.61
N PHE A 10 1.27 -2.22 -1.25
CA PHE A 10 1.40 -1.93 -2.68
C PHE A 10 0.64 -2.95 -3.52
N ASP A 11 0.85 -4.24 -3.27
CA ASP A 11 0.21 -5.32 -4.01
C ASP A 11 -1.30 -5.37 -3.80
N GLN A 12 -1.75 -5.12 -2.57
CA GLN A 12 -3.16 -5.04 -2.25
C GLN A 12 -3.84 -3.89 -3.00
N ARG A 13 -3.26 -2.68 -2.96
CA ARG A 13 -3.78 -1.52 -3.67
C ARG A 13 -3.74 -1.73 -5.19
N ARG A 14 -2.66 -2.32 -5.72
CA ARG A 14 -2.53 -2.66 -7.15
C ARG A 14 -3.63 -3.59 -7.62
N LYS A 15 -3.89 -4.67 -6.87
CA LYS A 15 -4.95 -5.64 -7.16
C LYS A 15 -6.33 -4.99 -7.09
N LYS A 16 -6.57 -4.15 -6.07
CA LYS A 16 -7.84 -3.43 -5.88
C LYS A 16 -8.15 -2.47 -7.04
N GLU A 17 -7.16 -1.69 -7.47
CA GLU A 17 -7.33 -0.71 -8.54
C GLU A 17 -7.16 -1.30 -9.95
N LYS A 18 -6.86 -2.61 -10.06
CA LYS A 18 -6.58 -3.32 -11.32
C LYS A 18 -5.53 -2.61 -12.19
N ARG A 19 -4.49 -2.05 -11.55
CA ARG A 19 -3.41 -1.30 -12.23
C ARG A 19 -2.19 -2.16 -12.47
N SER A 20 -1.42 -1.82 -13.50
CA SER A 20 -0.09 -2.41 -13.67
C SER A 20 0.87 -1.89 -12.60
N THR A 21 1.92 -2.66 -12.30
CA THR A 21 2.97 -2.27 -11.35
C THR A 21 3.60 -0.93 -11.74
N LEU A 22 3.81 -0.68 -13.03
CA LEU A 22 4.37 0.58 -13.53
C LEU A 22 3.44 1.77 -13.28
N GLN A 23 2.14 1.60 -13.57
CA GLN A 23 1.14 2.64 -13.30
C GLN A 23 1.07 2.96 -11.81
N MET A 24 1.13 1.94 -10.95
CA MET A 24 1.10 2.14 -9.51
C MET A 24 2.35 2.88 -9.00
N TYR A 25 3.54 2.63 -9.56
CA TYR A 25 4.72 3.43 -9.23
C TYR A 25 4.53 4.91 -9.57
N ASN A 26 3.95 5.22 -10.72
CA ASN A 26 3.70 6.62 -11.12
C ASN A 26 2.68 7.31 -10.20
N ILE A 27 1.63 6.60 -9.78
CA ILE A 27 0.61 7.13 -8.86
C ILE A 27 1.25 7.42 -7.50
N ILE A 28 1.92 6.44 -6.90
CA ILE A 28 2.56 6.61 -5.58
C ILE A 28 3.66 7.67 -5.66
N SER A 29 4.44 7.68 -6.74
CA SER A 29 5.45 8.70 -7.03
C SER A 29 4.88 10.11 -6.94
N ALA A 30 3.73 10.35 -7.56
CA ALA A 30 3.04 11.64 -7.51
C ALA A 30 2.49 11.95 -6.10
N GLU A 31 2.00 10.95 -5.36
CA GLU A 31 1.45 11.14 -4.01
C GLU A 31 2.50 11.56 -2.97
N ILE A 32 3.71 11.00 -3.04
CA ILE A 32 4.74 11.16 -2.00
C ILE A 32 5.94 12.00 -2.46
N GLY A 33 5.94 12.43 -3.72
CA GLY A 33 7.02 13.20 -4.33
C GLY A 33 8.34 12.44 -4.35
N LEU A 34 8.31 11.19 -4.82
CA LEU A 34 9.49 10.36 -5.08
C LEU A 34 9.52 9.96 -6.55
N SER A 35 10.68 9.66 -7.13
CA SER A 35 10.74 9.15 -8.50
C SER A 35 10.19 7.72 -8.59
N PRO A 36 9.48 7.34 -9.66
CA PRO A 36 9.05 5.95 -9.90
C PRO A 36 10.23 4.97 -9.90
N GLY A 37 11.42 5.40 -10.36
CA GLY A 37 12.63 4.58 -10.35
C GLY A 37 13.14 4.27 -8.94
N THR A 38 12.98 5.21 -8.00
CA THR A 38 13.31 5.01 -6.59
C THR A 38 12.37 3.98 -5.96
N LEU A 39 11.07 4.06 -6.25
CA LEU A 39 10.07 3.09 -5.80
C LEU A 39 10.32 1.69 -6.40
N ALA A 40 10.61 1.61 -7.69
CA ALA A 40 10.93 0.34 -8.36
C ALA A 40 12.20 -0.30 -7.78
N SER A 41 13.22 0.50 -7.48
CA SER A 41 14.47 0.03 -6.87
C SER A 41 14.24 -0.51 -5.46
N PHE A 42 13.42 0.19 -4.66
CA PHE A 42 13.04 -0.27 -3.33
C PHE A 42 12.23 -1.56 -3.41
N TYR A 43 11.21 -1.61 -4.26
CA TYR A 43 10.34 -2.78 -4.43
C TYR A 43 11.10 -4.02 -4.93
N ARG A 44 11.93 -3.90 -5.98
CA ARG A 44 12.58 -5.07 -6.62
C ARG A 44 13.90 -5.49 -5.97
N HIS A 45 14.70 -4.53 -5.52
CA HIS A 45 16.08 -4.79 -5.12
C HIS A 45 16.30 -4.63 -3.61
N GLN A 46 15.25 -4.32 -2.84
CA GLN A 46 15.34 -4.04 -1.40
C GLN A 46 16.39 -2.97 -1.08
N ARG A 47 16.69 -2.10 -2.05
CA ARG A 47 17.78 -1.15 -1.92
C ARG A 47 17.38 -0.13 -0.87
N ILE A 48 18.12 -0.08 0.23
CA ILE A 48 17.86 0.84 1.34
C ILE A 48 18.04 2.27 0.80
N PRO A 49 16.96 3.05 0.70
CA PRO A 49 17.01 4.43 0.24
C PRO A 49 17.67 5.35 1.28
N SER A 50 17.93 6.60 0.90
CA SER A 50 18.34 7.64 1.86
C SER A 50 17.26 7.83 2.94
N LYS A 51 17.67 8.29 4.14
CA LYS A 51 16.77 8.48 5.29
C LYS A 51 15.50 9.27 4.94
N THR A 52 15.64 10.38 4.23
CA THR A 52 14.50 11.21 3.76
C THR A 52 13.55 10.47 2.83
N THR A 53 14.08 9.58 1.97
CA THR A 53 13.28 8.76 1.07
C THR A 53 12.53 7.69 1.86
N MET A 54 13.20 7.07 2.84
CA MET A 54 12.55 6.13 3.75
C MET A 54 11.44 6.79 4.56
N ASP A 55 11.64 8.00 5.08
CA ASP A 55 10.60 8.73 5.83
C ASP A 55 9.34 8.97 5.00
N LYS A 56 9.50 9.28 3.70
CA LYS A 56 8.36 9.42 2.76
C LYS A 56 7.63 8.10 2.53
N ILE A 57 8.38 7.00 2.38
CA ILE A 57 7.81 5.66 2.20
C ILE A 57 7.06 5.21 3.46
N ILE A 58 7.65 5.41 4.65
CA ILE A 58 7.04 5.05 5.94
C ILE A 58 5.74 5.84 6.15
N LYS A 59 5.76 7.16 5.93
CA LYS A 59 4.53 7.98 6.01
C LYS A 59 3.42 7.49 5.08
N TRP A 60 3.79 7.03 3.88
CA TRP A 60 2.83 6.45 2.95
C TRP A 60 2.29 5.11 3.42
N ILE A 61 3.16 4.21 3.92
CA ILE A 61 2.76 2.92 4.52
C ILE A 61 1.80 3.14 5.68
N GLU A 62 2.07 4.08 6.58
CA GLU A 62 1.19 4.38 7.72
C GLU A 62 -0.16 4.92 7.27
N LYS A 63 -0.17 5.82 6.28
CA LYS A 63 -1.39 6.41 5.73
C LYS A 63 -2.24 5.37 5.00
N GLU A 64 -1.62 4.58 4.13
CA GLU A 64 -2.30 3.61 3.29
C GLU A 64 -2.64 2.32 4.06
N GLY A 65 -1.80 1.90 5.01
CA GLY A 65 -2.07 0.81 5.94
C GLY A 65 -3.32 1.08 6.79
N LYS A 66 -3.48 2.31 7.31
CA LYS A 66 -4.72 2.71 8.00
C LYS A 66 -5.95 2.63 7.10
N ARG A 67 -5.82 3.07 5.85
CA ARG A 67 -6.90 2.96 4.85
C ARG A 67 -7.25 1.49 4.60
N VAL A 68 -6.26 0.66 4.31
CA VAL A 68 -6.41 -0.78 4.07
C VAL A 68 -7.10 -1.48 5.24
N VAL A 69 -6.66 -1.24 6.48
CA VAL A 69 -7.25 -1.83 7.69
C VAL A 69 -8.70 -1.35 7.87
N SER A 70 -8.96 -0.05 7.70
CA SER A 70 -10.32 0.49 7.80
C SER A 70 -11.29 -0.11 6.77
N PHE A 71 -10.81 -0.48 5.57
CA PHE A 71 -11.63 -1.18 4.58
C PHE A 71 -11.87 -2.65 4.95
N ALA A 72 -10.90 -3.34 5.54
CA ALA A 72 -11.08 -4.72 5.99
C ALA A 72 -12.14 -4.82 7.10
N SER A 73 -12.14 -3.88 8.04
CA SER A 73 -13.13 -3.78 9.11
C SER A 73 -14.54 -3.42 8.61
N ASN A 74 -14.64 -2.72 7.48
CA ASN A 74 -15.93 -2.33 6.90
C ASN A 74 -16.58 -3.43 6.03
N SER A 75 -15.85 -4.52 5.74
CA SER A 75 -16.39 -5.71 5.05
C SER A 75 -16.93 -6.77 6.01
N SER A 76 -16.75 -6.61 7.33
CA SER A 76 -17.16 -7.59 8.35
C SER A 76 -18.42 -7.17 9.13
N SER A 77 -19.36 -6.46 8.50
CA SER A 77 -20.65 -6.13 9.11
C SER A 77 -21.80 -6.35 8.14
N SER A 78 -22.16 -7.63 7.90
CA SER A 78 -23.51 -8.06 7.51
C SER A 78 -23.58 -9.60 7.47
N ILE A 79 -23.66 -10.25 8.64
CA ILE A 79 -24.31 -11.55 8.76
C ILE A 79 -25.25 -11.45 9.96
N ASN A 80 -26.35 -10.70 9.77
CA ASN A 80 -27.55 -10.89 10.57
C ASN A 80 -28.50 -11.68 9.68
N ASN A 81 -28.72 -12.95 10.02
CA ASN A 81 -30.03 -13.53 9.76
C ASN A 81 -30.36 -14.46 10.93
N GLU A 82 -31.18 -13.94 11.83
CA GLU A 82 -31.94 -14.71 12.81
C GLU A 82 -32.68 -15.82 12.07
N ILE A 83 -32.34 -17.07 12.37
CA ILE A 83 -33.19 -18.21 12.07
C ILE A 83 -34.13 -18.32 13.26
N ASN A 84 -35.30 -17.69 13.16
CA ASN A 84 -36.38 -17.88 14.12
C ASN A 84 -36.98 -19.29 13.94
N ASN A 85 -37.11 -19.98 15.06
CA ASN A 85 -37.47 -21.39 15.25
C ASN A 85 -38.98 -21.65 15.15
#